data_AF-A0A239PYS7-F1
#
_entry.id   AF-A0A239PYS7-F1
#
_cell.length_a   1.000
_cell.length_b   1.000
_cell.length_c   1.000
_cell.angle_alpha   90.00
_cell.angle_beta   90.00
_cell.angle_gamma   90.00
#
_symmetry.space_group_name_H-M   'P 1'
#
loop_
_entity.id
_entity.type
_entity.pdbx_description
1 polymer ?
#
loop_
_entity_poly.entity_id
_entity_poly.type
_entity_poly.pdbx_seq_one_letter_code
_entity_poly.pdbx_strand_id
1 'polypeptide(L)'
;MKPAANSRHDPDSGRGRHILLVSLILLGWAFAFAQLLTIDTPGSLADAGPGMQIFAFVKAYVFGDPFAFQNALSFCASGTRAWGAADVLKSAAMWLGMIMAMMLPVMLPHHHNATRFGPPPRATAASLAGYLVAWLPFCAFGVVTQWALHREGLLSAHHVLQHDGLKVSILLFVALIQLSGLTTRHERPPQATASTGSYRDGLSYGANCLRCCAPLMIVMFITGLMNLVAMGVLTLLMRVTMSGSNRSLSTAIGISALAAAGALFVT
;
A
#
# COMPACT_ATOMS: atom_id res chain seq x y z
N MET A 1 41.62 -23.85 24.61
CA MET A 1 40.80 -24.26 23.44
C MET A 1 39.34 -23.90 23.72
N LYS A 2 38.76 -22.98 22.94
CA LYS A 2 37.37 -22.52 23.06
C LYS A 2 36.53 -23.36 22.09
N PRO A 3 35.45 -24.06 22.51
CA PRO A 3 34.72 -24.92 21.59
C PRO A 3 34.01 -24.08 20.54
N ALA A 4 34.17 -24.47 19.28
CA ALA A 4 33.50 -23.87 18.13
C ALA A 4 31.98 -24.10 18.27
N ALA A 5 31.24 -22.99 18.38
CA ALA A 5 29.78 -23.02 18.31
C ALA A 5 29.36 -23.44 16.90
N ASN A 6 29.00 -24.71 16.78
CA ASN A 6 28.32 -25.28 15.61
C ASN A 6 26.95 -24.59 15.48
N SER A 7 26.91 -23.49 14.73
CA SER A 7 25.66 -22.85 14.33
C SER A 7 25.00 -23.71 13.27
N ARG A 8 24.25 -24.72 13.72
CA ARG A 8 23.34 -25.48 12.86
C ARG A 8 22.42 -24.48 12.20
N HIS A 9 22.58 -24.31 10.89
CA HIS A 9 21.66 -23.54 10.08
C HIS A 9 20.38 -24.37 9.98
N ASP A 10 19.47 -24.18 10.93
CA ASP A 10 18.19 -24.87 10.96
C ASP A 10 17.34 -24.42 9.74
N PRO A 11 17.09 -25.30 8.75
CA PRO A 11 16.32 -24.95 7.57
C PRO A 11 14.84 -24.65 7.91
N ASP A 12 14.32 -25.18 9.02
CA ASP A 12 12.93 -24.96 9.45
C ASP A 12 12.70 -23.53 9.95
N SER A 13 13.71 -22.95 10.59
CA SER A 13 13.71 -21.54 10.98
C SER A 13 13.47 -20.63 9.76
N GLY A 14 14.09 -20.92 8.61
CA GLY A 14 13.91 -20.15 7.37
C GLY A 14 12.48 -20.22 6.83
N ARG A 15 11.94 -21.43 6.74
CA ARG A 15 10.60 -21.69 6.22
C ARG A 15 9.51 -21.03 7.07
N GLY A 16 9.60 -21.14 8.40
CA GLY A 16 8.63 -20.52 9.31
C GLY A 16 8.54 -19.00 9.20
N ARG A 17 9.68 -18.33 8.96
CA ARG A 17 9.75 -16.87 8.75
C ARG A 17 9.05 -16.43 7.45
N HIS A 18 9.23 -17.18 6.37
CA HIS A 18 8.53 -16.90 5.11
C HIS A 18 7.03 -17.15 5.21
N ILE A 19 6.61 -18.21 5.93
CA ILE A 19 5.20 -18.47 6.20
C ILE A 19 4.58 -17.30 6.96
N LEU A 20 5.22 -16.80 8.01
CA LEU A 20 4.72 -15.64 8.77
C LEU A 20 4.50 -14.40 7.88
N LEU A 21 5.48 -14.07 7.04
CA LEU A 21 5.37 -12.93 6.11
C LEU A 21 4.23 -13.13 5.11
N VAL A 22 4.14 -14.30 4.47
CA VAL A 22 3.09 -14.59 3.48
C VAL A 22 1.72 -14.59 4.14
N SER A 23 1.57 -15.16 5.33
CA SER A 23 0.31 -15.15 6.08
C SER A 23 -0.17 -13.74 6.39
N LEU A 24 0.72 -12.82 6.77
CA LEU A 24 0.36 -11.41 7.00
C LEU A 24 -0.06 -10.69 5.71
N ILE A 25 0.62 -10.97 4.59
CA ILE A 25 0.25 -10.44 3.27
C ILE A 25 -1.14 -10.93 2.88
N LEU A 26 -1.38 -12.24 2.99
CA LEU A 26 -2.67 -12.85 2.67
C LEU A 26 -3.79 -12.33 3.57
N LEU A 27 -3.51 -12.11 4.86
CA LEU A 27 -4.45 -11.49 5.79
C LEU A 27 -4.83 -10.07 5.36
N GLY A 28 -3.85 -9.26 4.94
CA GLY A 28 -4.10 -7.91 4.42
C GLY A 28 -4.97 -7.91 3.15
N TRP A 29 -4.67 -8.79 2.20
CA TRP A 29 -5.48 -8.96 0.98
C TRP A 29 -6.88 -9.49 1.26
N ALA A 30 -7.01 -10.48 2.16
CA ALA A 30 -8.30 -11.02 2.58
C ALA A 30 -9.16 -9.93 3.24
N PHE A 31 -8.54 -9.10 4.09
CA PHE A 31 -9.21 -7.96 4.71
C PHE A 31 -9.65 -6.91 3.66
N ALA A 32 -8.79 -6.53 2.71
CA ALA A 32 -9.16 -5.61 1.63
C ALA A 32 -10.27 -6.16 0.72
N PHE A 33 -10.24 -7.46 0.43
CA PHE A 33 -11.27 -8.14 -0.35
C PHE A 33 -12.60 -8.20 0.41
N ALA A 34 -12.56 -8.53 1.71
CA ALA A 34 -13.74 -8.50 2.56
C ALA A 34 -14.37 -7.10 2.59
N GLN A 35 -13.56 -6.05 2.72
CA GLN A 35 -14.04 -4.66 2.64
C GLN A 35 -14.72 -4.36 1.31
N LEU A 36 -14.16 -4.81 0.18
CA LEU A 36 -14.78 -4.62 -1.13
C LEU A 36 -16.13 -5.35 -1.26
N LEU A 37 -16.24 -6.56 -0.72
CA LEU A 37 -17.47 -7.36 -0.78
C LEU A 37 -18.60 -6.75 0.07
N THR A 38 -18.27 -6.03 1.14
CA THR A 38 -19.25 -5.39 2.04
C THR A 38 -19.78 -4.03 1.54
N ILE A 39 -19.43 -3.59 0.34
CA ILE A 39 -19.94 -2.33 -0.22
C ILE A 39 -21.34 -2.56 -0.83
N ASP A 40 -22.36 -1.99 -0.19
CA ASP A 40 -23.78 -2.18 -0.49
C ASP A 40 -24.36 -1.24 -1.57
N THR A 41 -23.56 -0.42 -2.27
CA THR A 41 -24.11 0.51 -3.26
C THR A 41 -24.27 -0.13 -4.66
N PRO A 42 -25.49 -0.18 -5.24
CA PRO A 42 -25.69 -0.63 -6.61
C PRO A 42 -24.98 0.32 -7.60
N GLY A 43 -24.22 -0.22 -8.57
CA GLY A 43 -23.39 0.55 -9.52
C GLY A 43 -21.94 0.83 -9.07
N SER A 44 -21.63 0.58 -7.80
CA SER A 44 -20.44 1.02 -7.06
C SER A 44 -19.06 0.69 -7.62
N LEU A 45 -18.84 -0.53 -8.14
CA LEU A 45 -17.48 -0.94 -8.49
C LEU A 45 -16.96 -0.17 -9.71
N ALA A 46 -17.83 0.25 -10.63
CA ALA A 46 -17.41 1.09 -11.76
C ALA A 46 -16.95 2.49 -11.30
N ASP A 47 -17.56 3.00 -10.23
CA ASP A 47 -17.24 4.32 -9.63
C ASP A 47 -16.05 4.28 -8.67
N ALA A 48 -15.55 3.08 -8.32
CA ALA A 48 -14.38 2.90 -7.46
C ALA A 48 -13.05 3.22 -8.16
N GLY A 49 -13.07 3.63 -9.42
CA GLY A 49 -11.92 4.10 -10.19
C GLY A 49 -11.61 3.28 -11.44
N PRO A 50 -10.64 3.74 -12.27
CA PRO A 50 -10.27 3.05 -13.50
C PRO A 50 -9.80 1.61 -13.22
N GLY A 51 -10.26 0.66 -14.05
CA GLY A 51 -9.96 -0.78 -13.93
C GLY A 51 -10.97 -1.60 -13.12
N MET A 52 -11.73 -0.98 -12.21
CA MET A 52 -12.71 -1.69 -11.39
C MET A 52 -13.98 -2.09 -12.16
N GLN A 53 -14.17 -1.58 -13.38
CA GLN A 53 -15.23 -2.01 -14.30
C GLN A 53 -15.15 -3.50 -14.67
N ILE A 54 -13.94 -4.08 -14.70
CA ILE A 54 -13.74 -5.53 -14.94
C ILE A 54 -14.35 -6.33 -13.79
N PHE A 55 -14.13 -5.89 -12.55
CA PHE A 55 -14.72 -6.54 -11.38
C PHE A 55 -16.23 -6.29 -11.28
N ALA A 56 -16.72 -5.13 -11.72
CA ALA A 56 -18.15 -4.88 -11.87
C ALA A 56 -18.79 -5.88 -12.86
N PHE A 57 -18.15 -6.12 -14.01
CA PHE A 57 -18.58 -7.08 -15.02
C PHE A 57 -18.54 -8.52 -14.51
N VAL A 58 -17.43 -8.94 -13.88
CA VAL A 58 -17.30 -10.28 -13.30
C VAL A 58 -18.30 -10.51 -12.18
N LYS A 59 -18.51 -9.52 -11.30
CA LYS A 59 -19.53 -9.59 -10.23
C LYS A 59 -20.92 -9.75 -10.84
N ALA A 60 -21.25 -8.98 -11.87
CA ALA A 60 -22.52 -9.11 -12.59
C ALA A 60 -22.68 -10.49 -13.24
N TYR A 61 -21.63 -11.02 -13.87
CA TYR A 61 -21.64 -12.33 -14.54
C TYR A 61 -21.73 -13.52 -13.58
N VAL A 62 -21.04 -13.45 -12.43
CA VAL A 62 -20.97 -14.55 -11.45
C VAL A 62 -22.18 -14.56 -10.51
N PHE A 63 -22.71 -13.40 -10.12
CA PHE A 63 -23.74 -13.30 -9.08
C PHE A 63 -25.15 -12.94 -9.59
N GLY A 64 -25.32 -12.56 -10.86
CA GLY A 64 -26.62 -12.60 -11.57
C GLY A 64 -27.80 -11.84 -10.93
N ASP A 65 -27.56 -10.66 -10.33
CA ASP A 65 -28.53 -9.76 -9.64
C ASP A 65 -28.60 -9.91 -8.09
N PRO A 66 -29.14 -8.91 -7.37
CA PRO A 66 -28.40 -8.01 -6.50
C PRO A 66 -28.76 -8.33 -5.04
N PHE A 67 -28.34 -9.48 -4.53
CA PHE A 67 -28.46 -9.73 -3.09
C PHE A 67 -27.52 -8.72 -2.38
N ALA A 68 -27.99 -7.70 -1.67
CA ALA A 68 -29.02 -7.73 -0.62
C ALA A 68 -28.68 -8.76 0.46
N PHE A 69 -27.41 -8.78 0.89
CA PHE A 69 -27.09 -9.23 2.23
C PHE A 69 -27.13 -8.01 3.16
N GLN A 70 -28.35 -7.59 3.50
CA GLN A 70 -28.56 -6.67 4.60
C GLN A 70 -27.96 -7.27 5.87
N ASN A 71 -27.13 -6.45 6.53
CA ASN A 71 -26.65 -6.60 7.89
C ASN A 71 -25.66 -7.76 8.13
N ALA A 72 -24.37 -7.43 8.05
CA ALA A 72 -23.53 -7.48 9.23
C ALA A 72 -22.23 -6.71 8.95
N LEU A 73 -21.92 -5.77 9.85
CA LEU A 73 -20.69 -4.99 9.92
C LEU A 73 -20.66 -3.74 9.02
N SER A 74 -21.35 -2.70 9.51
CA SER A 74 -21.02 -1.29 9.26
C SER A 74 -19.59 -0.98 9.71
N PHE A 75 -18.60 -1.51 9.00
CA PHE A 75 -17.18 -1.27 9.24
C PHE A 75 -16.67 -0.06 8.45
N CYS A 76 -17.42 0.41 7.44
CA CYS A 76 -17.00 1.52 6.58
C CYS A 76 -18.00 2.68 6.45
N ALA A 77 -19.27 2.53 6.87
CA ALA A 77 -20.25 3.61 6.74
C ALA A 77 -20.31 4.46 8.01
N SER A 78 -19.53 5.55 8.07
CA SER A 78 -19.81 6.68 8.96
C SER A 78 -21.06 7.40 8.42
N GLY A 79 -22.23 7.04 8.94
CA GLY A 79 -23.51 7.66 8.55
C GLY A 79 -23.67 9.12 8.98
N THR A 80 -22.67 9.73 9.61
CA THR A 80 -22.71 11.10 10.13
C THR A 80 -21.44 11.88 9.79
N ARG A 81 -21.57 13.18 9.53
CA ARG A 81 -20.44 14.12 9.33
C ARG A 81 -19.51 14.26 10.55
N ALA A 82 -19.90 13.70 11.70
CA ALA A 82 -19.14 13.72 12.94
C ALA A 82 -18.49 12.35 13.16
N TRP A 83 -17.22 12.22 12.78
CA TRP A 83 -16.43 11.02 13.06
C TRP A 83 -16.27 10.83 14.57
N GLY A 84 -16.67 9.65 15.07
CA GLY A 84 -16.35 9.20 16.41
C GLY A 84 -15.03 8.44 16.48
N ALA A 85 -14.63 8.03 17.69
CA ALA A 85 -13.44 7.20 17.90
C ALA A 85 -13.52 5.86 17.13
N ALA A 86 -14.74 5.32 16.94
CA ALA A 86 -14.95 4.10 16.18
C ALA A 86 -14.63 4.27 14.68
N ASP A 87 -14.93 5.42 14.08
CA ASP A 87 -14.67 5.69 12.65
C ASP A 87 -13.17 5.91 12.40
N VAL A 88 -12.49 6.55 13.35
CA VAL A 88 -11.03 6.67 13.35
C VAL A 88 -10.38 5.29 13.44
N LEU A 89 -10.86 4.41 14.33
CA LEU A 89 -10.31 3.06 14.49
C LEU A 89 -10.54 2.21 13.23
N LYS A 90 -11.74 2.28 12.64
CA LYS A 90 -12.07 1.60 11.37
C LYS A 90 -11.17 2.07 10.24
N SER A 91 -10.98 3.38 10.11
CA SER A 91 -10.09 3.97 9.09
C SER A 91 -8.63 3.57 9.33
N ALA A 92 -8.17 3.56 10.58
CA ALA A 92 -6.83 3.11 10.93
C ALA A 92 -6.62 1.62 10.60
N ALA A 93 -7.61 0.77 10.88
CA ALA A 93 -7.59 -0.65 10.52
C ALA A 93 -7.56 -0.85 9.00
N MET A 94 -8.31 -0.03 8.25
CA MET A 94 -8.27 0.01 6.79
C MET A 94 -6.86 0.30 6.26
N TRP A 95 -6.24 1.40 6.69
CA TRP A 95 -4.89 1.75 6.27
C TRP A 95 -3.86 0.69 6.65
N LEU A 96 -3.98 0.12 7.85
CA LEU A 96 -3.08 -0.94 8.29
C LEU A 96 -3.23 -2.20 7.43
N GLY A 97 -4.46 -2.59 7.09
CA GLY A 97 -4.74 -3.70 6.16
C GLY A 97 -4.15 -3.46 4.78
N MET A 98 -4.27 -2.24 4.23
CA MET A 98 -3.65 -1.86 2.96
C MET A 98 -2.12 -1.95 3.01
N ILE A 99 -1.51 -1.48 4.10
CA ILE A 99 -0.04 -1.56 4.30
C ILE A 99 0.40 -3.02 4.39
N MET A 100 -0.35 -3.86 5.12
CA MET A 100 -0.11 -5.32 5.16
C MET A 100 -0.19 -5.95 3.77
N ALA A 101 -1.18 -5.57 2.97
CA ALA A 101 -1.40 -6.12 1.64
C ALA A 101 -0.31 -5.71 0.63
N MET A 102 0.11 -4.43 0.66
CA MET A 102 0.90 -3.83 -0.42
C MET A 102 2.38 -3.60 -0.05
N MET A 103 2.69 -3.35 1.23
CA MET A 103 4.05 -2.99 1.66
C MET A 103 4.88 -4.19 2.13
N LEU A 104 4.25 -5.17 2.79
CA LEU A 104 4.95 -6.42 3.17
C LEU A 104 5.49 -7.23 1.98
N PRO A 105 4.85 -7.26 0.78
CA PRO A 105 5.45 -7.88 -0.40
C PRO A 105 6.83 -7.35 -0.76
N VAL A 106 7.19 -6.13 -0.34
CA VAL A 106 8.53 -5.55 -0.55
C VAL A 106 9.60 -6.25 0.30
N MET A 107 9.23 -6.90 1.40
CA MET A 107 10.15 -7.74 2.19
C MET A 107 10.37 -9.13 1.61
N LEU A 108 9.63 -9.53 0.56
CA LEU A 108 9.86 -10.82 -0.08
C LEU A 108 11.26 -10.85 -0.71
N PRO A 109 11.94 -12.01 -0.67
CA PRO A 109 13.24 -12.15 -1.32
C PRO A 109 13.10 -11.87 -2.81
N HIS A 110 13.96 -11.01 -3.32
CA HIS A 110 14.01 -10.67 -4.74
C HIS A 110 14.87 -11.69 -5.47
N HIS A 111 14.42 -12.15 -6.64
CA HIS A 111 15.17 -13.12 -7.45
C HIS A 111 16.46 -12.51 -8.05
N HIS A 112 16.54 -11.18 -8.10
CA HIS A 112 17.73 -10.45 -8.53
C HIS A 112 18.44 -9.86 -7.30
N ASN A 113 19.73 -10.18 -7.14
CA ASN A 113 20.55 -9.79 -5.97
C ASN A 113 20.79 -8.27 -5.80
N ALA A 114 20.28 -7.44 -6.72
CA ALA A 114 20.57 -6.01 -6.76
C ALA A 114 19.37 -5.17 -6.32
N THR A 115 18.97 -5.26 -5.04
CA THR A 115 17.99 -4.34 -4.48
C THR A 115 18.61 -2.97 -4.20
N ARG A 116 17.82 -1.92 -4.37
CA ARG A 116 18.28 -0.52 -4.28
C ARG A 116 18.77 -0.09 -2.89
N PHE A 117 18.38 -0.82 -1.86
CA PHE A 117 18.69 -0.53 -0.45
C PHE A 117 19.36 -1.71 0.26
N GLY A 118 19.91 -2.67 -0.49
CA GLY A 118 20.44 -3.93 0.06
C GLY A 118 19.33 -4.96 0.36
N PRO A 119 19.73 -6.20 0.67
CA PRO A 119 18.77 -7.31 0.84
C PRO A 119 17.78 -7.01 1.96
N PRO A 120 16.50 -7.44 1.83
CA PRO A 120 15.53 -7.26 2.90
C PRO A 120 16.01 -7.97 4.18
N PRO A 121 15.66 -7.44 5.37
CA PRO A 121 15.98 -8.11 6.62
C PRO A 121 15.32 -9.49 6.70
N ARG A 122 15.91 -10.41 7.47
CA ARG A 122 15.26 -11.70 7.77
C ARG A 122 13.87 -11.44 8.35
N ALA A 123 12.83 -12.03 7.75
CA ALA A 123 11.41 -11.84 8.11
C ALA A 123 11.02 -12.50 9.46
N THR A 124 11.65 -12.07 10.54
CA THR A 124 11.29 -12.43 11.91
C THR A 124 10.13 -11.56 12.39
N ALA A 125 9.39 -12.00 13.41
CA ALA A 125 8.35 -11.19 14.05
C ALA A 125 8.87 -9.80 14.49
N ALA A 126 10.10 -9.71 15.02
CA ALA A 126 10.71 -8.45 15.44
C ALA A 126 10.95 -7.49 14.27
N SER A 127 11.51 -7.98 13.16
CA SER A 127 11.73 -7.16 11.96
C SER A 127 10.42 -6.71 11.30
N LEU A 128 9.41 -7.58 11.26
CA LEU A 128 8.10 -7.27 10.70
C LEU A 128 7.37 -6.23 11.57
N ALA A 129 7.45 -6.36 12.90
CA ALA A 129 6.94 -5.36 13.82
C ALA A 129 7.64 -4.01 13.63
N GLY A 130 8.97 -3.98 13.50
CA GLY A 130 9.72 -2.75 13.23
C GLY A 130 9.32 -2.09 11.90
N TYR A 131 9.12 -2.89 10.86
CA TYR A 131 8.65 -2.40 9.56
C TYR A 131 7.24 -1.79 9.67
N LEU A 132 6.30 -2.48 10.32
CA LEU A 132 4.94 -1.98 10.52
C LEU A 132 4.91 -0.70 11.35
N VAL A 133 5.74 -0.60 12.40
CA VAL A 133 5.86 0.63 13.20
C VAL A 133 6.37 1.79 12.34
N ALA A 134 7.28 1.55 11.41
CA ALA A 134 7.76 2.58 10.47
C ALA A 134 6.62 3.17 9.61
N TRP A 135 5.56 2.39 9.37
CA TRP A 135 4.41 2.75 8.56
C TRP A 135 3.27 3.40 9.35
N LEU A 136 3.27 3.33 10.69
CA LEU A 136 2.22 3.94 11.52
C LEU A 136 2.07 5.46 11.32
N PRO A 137 3.14 6.26 11.14
CA PRO A 137 2.99 7.68 10.81
C PRO A 137 2.23 7.91 9.49
N PHE A 138 2.40 7.01 8.52
CA PHE A 138 1.70 7.07 7.25
C PHE A 138 0.23 6.65 7.39
N CYS A 139 -0.07 5.63 8.22
CA CYS A 139 -1.46 5.33 8.61
C CYS A 139 -2.13 6.56 9.22
N ALA A 140 -1.49 7.21 10.19
CA ALA A 140 -2.04 8.39 10.86
C ALA A 140 -2.27 9.53 9.85
N PHE A 141 -1.31 9.79 8.96
CA PHE A 141 -1.46 10.75 7.87
C PHE A 141 -2.65 10.41 6.97
N GLY A 142 -2.81 9.14 6.59
CA GLY A 142 -3.92 8.68 5.76
C GLY A 142 -5.28 8.90 6.42
N VAL A 143 -5.41 8.55 7.70
CA VAL A 143 -6.63 8.74 8.49
C VAL A 143 -6.98 10.21 8.66
N VAL A 144 -6.00 11.07 8.98
CA VAL A 144 -6.22 12.52 9.11
C VAL A 144 -6.63 13.13 7.77
N THR A 145 -6.01 12.69 6.68
CA THR A 145 -6.35 13.14 5.32
C THR A 145 -7.77 12.72 4.95
N GLN A 146 -8.14 11.45 5.18
CA GLN A 146 -9.50 10.96 4.96
C GLN A 146 -10.52 11.75 5.80
N TRP A 147 -10.21 12.00 7.08
CA TRP A 147 -11.07 12.78 7.97
C TRP A 147 -11.26 14.22 7.46
N ALA A 148 -10.18 14.88 7.05
CA ALA A 148 -10.22 16.25 6.54
C ALA A 148 -11.03 16.35 5.24
N LEU A 149 -10.77 15.47 4.28
CA LEU A 149 -11.51 15.45 3.01
C LEU A 149 -12.98 15.07 3.21
N HIS A 150 -13.29 14.22 4.20
CA HIS A 150 -14.67 13.81 4.48
C HIS A 150 -15.46 14.95 5.12
N ARG A 151 -14.82 15.77 5.97
CA ARG A 151 -15.42 16.98 6.53
C ARG A 151 -15.84 17.99 5.46
N GLU A 152 -15.01 18.16 4.43
CA GLU A 152 -15.29 19.06 3.30
C GLU A 152 -16.29 18.47 2.28
N GLY A 153 -16.74 17.23 2.46
CA GLY A 153 -17.63 16.54 1.51
C GLY A 153 -16.97 16.23 0.16
N LEU A 154 -15.63 16.29 0.09
CA LEU A 154 -14.85 16.11 -1.14
C LEU A 154 -14.59 14.63 -1.49
N LEU A 155 -14.98 13.71 -0.62
CA LEU A 155 -14.89 12.26 -0.81
C LEU A 155 -16.25 11.68 -1.18
N SER A 156 -16.28 10.90 -2.26
CA SER A 156 -17.43 10.05 -2.59
C SER A 156 -17.63 8.95 -1.53
N ALA A 157 -18.75 8.24 -1.62
CA ALA A 157 -19.01 7.02 -0.83
C ALA A 157 -17.92 5.93 -1.01
N HIS A 158 -17.10 6.03 -2.07
CA HIS A 158 -15.98 5.12 -2.35
C HIS A 158 -14.62 5.67 -1.91
N HIS A 159 -14.60 6.73 -1.12
CA HIS A 159 -13.38 7.47 -0.74
C HIS A 159 -12.55 7.91 -1.95
N VAL A 160 -13.22 8.21 -3.06
CA VAL A 160 -12.60 8.81 -4.25
C VAL A 160 -12.72 10.32 -4.13
N LEU A 161 -11.62 11.02 -4.32
CA LEU A 161 -11.61 12.48 -4.37
C LEU A 161 -12.45 12.96 -5.56
N GLN A 162 -13.45 13.81 -5.35
CA GLN A 162 -14.32 14.30 -6.44
C GLN A 162 -13.81 15.58 -7.11
N HIS A 163 -12.89 16.30 -6.46
CA HIS A 163 -12.42 17.59 -6.96
C HIS A 163 -11.21 17.46 -7.89
N ASP A 164 -11.40 17.73 -9.18
CA ASP A 164 -10.36 17.52 -10.20
C ASP A 164 -9.12 18.39 -9.99
N GLY A 165 -9.28 19.63 -9.51
CA GLY A 165 -8.14 20.49 -9.16
C GLY A 165 -7.24 19.89 -8.07
N LEU A 166 -7.81 19.16 -7.10
CA LEU A 166 -7.00 18.49 -6.07
C LEU A 166 -6.34 17.23 -6.63
N LYS A 167 -7.01 16.47 -7.51
CA LYS A 167 -6.39 15.34 -8.22
C LYS A 167 -5.17 15.78 -9.03
N VAL A 168 -5.31 16.87 -9.80
CA VAL A 168 -4.24 17.44 -10.61
C VAL A 168 -3.07 17.89 -9.72
N SER A 169 -3.34 18.61 -8.62
CA SER A 169 -2.31 19.04 -7.68
C SER A 169 -1.52 17.86 -7.10
N ILE A 170 -2.22 16.79 -6.70
CA ILE A 170 -1.59 15.57 -6.19
C ILE A 170 -0.74 14.88 -7.27
N LEU A 171 -1.27 14.74 -8.50
CA LEU A 171 -0.52 14.14 -9.60
C LEU A 171 0.73 14.93 -9.97
N LEU A 172 0.65 16.27 -9.97
CA LEU A 172 1.80 17.15 -10.17
C LEU A 172 2.84 16.97 -9.07
N PHE A 173 2.41 16.90 -7.80
CA PHE A 173 3.30 16.65 -6.67
C PHE A 173 4.04 15.29 -6.80
N VAL A 174 3.30 14.23 -7.14
CA VAL A 174 3.87 12.89 -7.37
C VAL A 174 4.87 12.93 -8.52
N ALA A 175 4.50 13.56 -9.64
CA ALA A 175 5.39 13.70 -10.79
C ALA A 175 6.68 14.46 -10.45
N LEU A 176 6.59 15.58 -9.74
CA LEU A 176 7.74 16.37 -9.33
C LEU A 176 8.71 15.55 -8.47
N ILE A 177 8.20 14.80 -7.49
CA ILE A 177 9.04 13.94 -6.65
C ILE A 177 9.67 12.80 -7.45
N GLN A 178 8.92 12.19 -8.36
CA GLN A 178 9.39 11.05 -9.14
C GLN A 178 10.40 11.44 -10.23
N LEU A 179 10.25 12.64 -10.82
CA LEU A 179 11.13 13.20 -11.86
C LEU A 179 12.37 13.90 -11.29
N SER A 180 12.27 14.53 -10.12
CA SER A 180 13.42 15.16 -9.43
C SER A 180 14.48 14.13 -8.99
N GLY A 181 14.15 12.84 -9.01
CA GLY A 181 15.02 11.78 -8.53
C GLY A 181 15.27 11.91 -7.02
N LEU A 182 14.36 12.53 -6.26
CA LEU A 182 14.45 12.55 -4.80
C LEU A 182 14.30 11.14 -4.23
N THR A 183 13.39 10.35 -4.81
CA THR A 183 13.26 8.91 -4.53
C THR A 183 14.54 8.18 -4.88
N THR A 184 15.22 8.63 -5.94
CA THR A 184 16.55 8.38 -6.56
C THR A 184 17.82 8.48 -5.71
N ARG A 185 17.91 9.53 -4.88
CA ARG A 185 19.18 10.06 -4.37
C ARG A 185 19.72 9.42 -3.09
N HIS A 186 18.88 8.71 -2.33
CA HIS A 186 19.27 8.11 -1.05
C HIS A 186 19.57 6.60 -1.18
N GLU A 187 20.31 6.22 -2.21
CA GLU A 187 20.89 4.89 -2.34
C GLU A 187 21.94 4.72 -1.25
N ARG A 188 21.63 3.92 -0.23
CA ARG A 188 22.59 3.64 0.85
C ARG A 188 23.53 2.53 0.38
N PRO A 189 24.87 2.74 0.33
CA PRO A 189 25.84 1.66 0.18
C PRO A 189 25.93 0.83 1.49
N PRO A 190 26.53 -0.36 1.44
CA PRO A 190 26.07 -1.53 2.15
C PRO A 190 26.51 -1.54 3.61
N GLN A 191 25.57 -1.48 4.53
CA GLN A 191 25.78 -2.14 5.82
C GLN A 191 25.47 -3.62 5.61
N ALA A 192 26.43 -4.32 4.98
CA ALA A 192 26.47 -5.77 4.84
C ALA A 192 26.77 -6.47 6.18
N THR A 193 26.25 -5.95 7.29
CA THR A 193 26.14 -6.76 8.50
C THR A 193 24.93 -7.62 8.31
N ALA A 194 25.10 -8.95 8.35
CA ALA A 194 24.02 -9.92 8.24
C ALA A 194 22.81 -9.43 9.05
N SER A 195 21.74 -9.02 8.36
CA SER A 195 20.54 -8.51 9.01
C SER A 195 20.00 -9.63 9.89
N THR A 196 20.01 -9.39 11.19
CA THR A 196 19.70 -10.43 12.18
C THR A 196 18.21 -10.70 12.24
N GLY A 197 17.40 -9.86 11.56
CA GLY A 197 15.97 -9.80 11.72
C GLY A 197 15.64 -9.05 13.01
N SER A 198 16.41 -8.03 13.36
CA SER A 198 16.13 -7.21 14.54
C SER A 198 14.98 -6.24 14.26
N TYR A 199 14.35 -5.73 15.32
CA TYR A 199 13.36 -4.65 15.23
C TYR A 199 13.93 -3.39 14.54
N ARG A 200 15.20 -3.06 14.81
CA ARG A 200 15.89 -1.91 14.20
C ARG A 200 16.12 -2.11 12.70
N ASP A 201 16.43 -3.34 12.28
CA ASP A 201 16.61 -3.67 10.87
C ASP A 201 15.29 -3.43 10.11
N GLY A 202 14.18 -3.92 10.67
CA GLY A 202 12.84 -3.70 10.15
C GLY A 202 12.44 -2.22 10.06
N LEU A 203 12.67 -1.46 11.15
CA LEU A 203 12.34 -0.04 11.23
C LEU A 203 13.13 0.79 10.22
N SER A 204 14.43 0.53 10.07
CA SER A 204 15.29 1.22 9.11
C SER A 204 14.93 0.90 7.66
N TYR A 205 14.63 -0.36 7.36
CA TYR A 205 14.17 -0.79 6.04
C TYR A 205 12.81 -0.19 5.70
N GLY A 206 11.88 -0.17 6.66
CA GLY A 206 10.57 0.46 6.53
C GLY A 206 10.65 1.95 6.27
N ALA A 207 11.50 2.69 7.00
CA ALA A 207 11.69 4.12 6.78
C ALA A 207 12.27 4.43 5.39
N ASN A 208 13.14 3.57 4.85
CA ASN A 208 13.65 3.72 3.49
C ASN A 208 12.57 3.42 2.44
N CYS A 209 11.81 2.34 2.64
CA CYS A 209 10.67 1.99 1.79
C CYS A 209 9.60 3.10 1.77
N LEU A 210 9.31 3.69 2.93
CA LEU A 210 8.34 4.78 3.04
C LEU A 210 8.73 5.97 2.17
N ARG A 211 10.02 6.36 2.17
CA ARG A 211 10.50 7.50 1.36
C ARG A 211 10.36 7.27 -0.14
N CYS A 212 10.59 6.05 -0.63
CA CYS A 212 10.49 5.76 -2.06
C CYS A 212 9.06 5.48 -2.52
N CYS A 213 8.23 4.85 -1.68
CA CYS A 213 6.87 4.43 -2.03
C CYS A 213 5.78 5.45 -1.64
N ALA A 214 6.08 6.43 -0.77
CA ALA A 214 5.09 7.43 -0.34
C ALA A 214 4.39 8.15 -1.52
N PRO A 215 5.07 8.60 -2.59
CA PRO A 215 4.40 9.23 -3.72
C PRO A 215 3.39 8.30 -4.40
N LEU A 216 3.77 7.02 -4.59
CA LEU A 216 2.90 6.01 -5.18
C LEU A 216 1.70 5.70 -4.28
N MET A 217 1.88 5.72 -2.96
CA MET A 217 0.77 5.54 -2.02
C MET A 217 -0.22 6.70 -2.07
N ILE A 218 0.25 7.93 -2.26
CA ILE A 218 -0.63 9.10 -2.40
C ILE A 218 -1.52 8.98 -3.64
N VAL A 219 -1.08 8.33 -4.72
CA VAL A 219 -1.89 8.07 -5.93
C VAL A 219 -3.17 7.26 -5.63
N MET A 220 -3.20 6.49 -4.53
CA MET A 220 -4.40 5.75 -4.12
C MET A 220 -5.57 6.68 -3.78
N PHE A 221 -5.33 7.93 -3.35
CA PHE A 221 -6.40 8.90 -3.12
C PHE A 221 -7.09 9.36 -4.42
N ILE A 222 -6.38 9.30 -5.55
CA ILE A 222 -6.92 9.67 -6.86
C ILE A 222 -7.66 8.48 -7.48
N THR A 223 -7.04 7.31 -7.42
CA THR A 223 -7.57 6.08 -8.04
C THR A 223 -8.65 5.40 -7.22
N GLY A 224 -8.81 5.76 -5.94
CA GLY A 224 -9.74 5.19 -4.99
C GLY A 224 -9.05 4.21 -4.04
N LEU A 225 -9.22 4.42 -2.73
CA LEU A 225 -8.62 3.55 -1.70
C LEU A 225 -9.19 2.11 -1.74
N MET A 226 -10.36 1.93 -2.35
CA MET A 226 -11.00 0.62 -2.53
C MET A 226 -10.73 -0.02 -3.90
N ASN A 227 -9.86 0.59 -4.72
CA ASN A 227 -9.52 0.07 -6.04
C ASN A 227 -8.48 -1.06 -5.92
N LEU A 228 -8.95 -2.31 -5.87
CA LEU A 228 -8.07 -3.48 -5.77
C LEU A 228 -7.14 -3.64 -6.98
N VAL A 229 -7.56 -3.20 -8.18
CA VAL A 229 -6.69 -3.21 -9.37
C VAL A 229 -5.51 -2.27 -9.15
N ALA A 230 -5.80 -1.04 -8.74
CA ALA A 230 -4.76 -0.04 -8.46
C ALA A 230 -3.86 -0.50 -7.32
N MET A 231 -4.40 -1.13 -6.26
CA MET A 231 -3.60 -1.74 -5.20
C MET A 231 -2.66 -2.82 -5.75
N GLY A 232 -3.14 -3.71 -6.60
CA GLY A 232 -2.31 -4.76 -7.20
C GLY A 232 -1.20 -4.20 -8.08
N VAL A 233 -1.54 -3.25 -8.97
CA VAL A 233 -0.58 -2.59 -9.87
C VAL A 233 0.46 -1.80 -9.08
N LEU A 234 0.06 -1.02 -8.09
CA LEU A 234 0.97 -0.25 -7.25
C LEU A 234 1.87 -1.16 -6.41
N THR A 235 1.35 -2.27 -5.90
CA THR A 235 2.18 -3.29 -5.20
C THR A 235 3.29 -3.80 -6.10
N LEU A 236 2.96 -4.13 -7.36
CA LEU A 236 3.94 -4.58 -8.34
C LEU A 236 4.96 -3.48 -8.64
N LEU A 237 4.50 -2.26 -8.93
CA LEU A 237 5.36 -1.12 -9.20
C LEU A 237 6.33 -0.86 -8.04
N MET A 238 5.83 -0.82 -6.80
CA MET A 238 6.66 -0.62 -5.61
C MET A 238 7.71 -1.73 -5.46
N ARG A 239 7.31 -2.99 -5.62
CA ARG A 239 8.24 -4.12 -5.55
C ARG A 239 9.34 -3.99 -6.60
N VAL A 240 8.99 -3.65 -7.85
CA VAL A 240 9.95 -3.46 -8.94
C VAL A 240 10.86 -2.25 -8.68
N THR A 241 10.33 -1.14 -8.17
CA THR A 241 11.14 0.05 -7.82
C THR A 241 12.13 -0.22 -6.69
N MET A 242 11.85 -1.20 -5.82
CA MET A 242 12.76 -1.64 -4.76
C MET A 242 13.79 -2.67 -5.27
N SER A 243 13.40 -3.48 -6.25
CA SER A 243 14.19 -4.59 -6.81
C SER A 243 15.38 -4.17 -7.66
N GLY A 244 15.54 -2.89 -8.00
CA GLY A 244 16.67 -2.41 -8.80
C GLY A 244 16.65 -0.90 -9.04
N SER A 245 17.80 -0.33 -9.39
CA SER A 245 17.93 1.09 -9.76
C SER A 245 17.44 1.34 -11.19
N ASN A 246 16.12 1.22 -11.40
CA ASN A 246 15.49 1.60 -12.66
C ASN A 246 15.06 3.07 -12.58
N ARG A 247 16.02 3.98 -12.70
CA ARG A 247 15.74 5.43 -12.85
C ARG A 247 14.70 5.66 -13.96
N SER A 248 14.78 4.87 -15.03
CA SER A 248 13.79 4.84 -16.12
C SER A 248 12.36 4.55 -15.64
N LEU A 249 12.15 3.62 -14.70
CA LEU A 249 10.82 3.31 -14.17
C LEU A 249 10.28 4.45 -13.30
N SER A 250 11.13 5.05 -12.46
CA SER A 250 10.77 6.26 -11.70
C SER A 250 10.34 7.37 -12.67
N THR A 251 11.12 7.62 -13.71
CA THR A 251 10.79 8.61 -14.73
C THR A 251 9.50 8.26 -15.48
N ALA A 252 9.28 6.99 -15.84
CA ALA A 252 8.05 6.54 -16.50
C ALA A 252 6.80 6.76 -15.62
N ILE A 253 6.88 6.43 -14.33
CA ILE A 253 5.80 6.72 -13.37
C ILE A 253 5.55 8.22 -13.30
N GLY A 254 6.60 9.05 -13.20
CA GLY A 254 6.46 10.51 -13.18
C GLY A 254 5.83 11.09 -14.47
N ILE A 255 6.23 10.59 -15.63
CA ILE A 255 5.66 10.99 -16.93
C ILE A 255 4.19 10.57 -17.03
N SER A 256 3.85 9.34 -16.61
CA SER A 256 2.47 8.87 -16.61
C SER A 256 1.58 9.71 -15.69
N ALA A 257 2.10 10.13 -14.53
CA ALA A 257 1.40 11.03 -13.62
C ALA A 257 1.19 12.43 -14.23
N LEU A 258 2.19 12.99 -14.93
CA LEU A 258 2.05 14.25 -15.66
C LEU A 258 1.02 14.15 -16.79
N ALA A 259 1.08 13.07 -17.57
CA ALA A 259 0.13 12.85 -18.67
C ALA A 259 -1.30 12.76 -18.14
N ALA A 260 -1.51 12.03 -17.04
CA ALA A 260 -2.80 11.94 -16.37
C ALA A 260 -3.27 13.30 -15.81
N ALA A 261 -2.36 14.10 -15.24
CA ALA A 261 -2.67 15.45 -14.76
C ALA A 261 -3.08 16.37 -15.90
N GLY A 262 -2.37 16.32 -17.03
CA GLY A 262 -2.69 17.11 -18.23
C GLY A 262 -4.04 16.72 -18.83
N ALA A 263 -4.34 15.42 -18.90
CA ALA A 263 -5.64 14.95 -19.37
C ALA A 263 -6.80 15.44 -18.49
N LEU A 264 -6.65 15.37 -17.16
CA LEU A 264 -7.65 15.85 -16.19
C LEU A 264 -7.81 17.37 -16.15
N PHE A 265 -6.78 18.14 -16.54
CA PHE A 265 -6.86 19.60 -16.61
C PHE A 265 -7.63 20.08 -17.84
N VAL A 266 -7.69 19.26 -18.90
CA VAL A 266 -8.33 19.60 -20.17
C VAL A 266 -9.81 19.21 -20.20
N THR A 267 -10.23 18.26 -19.36
CA THR A 267 -11.63 17.85 -19.15
C THR A 267 -12.38 18.78 -18.22
#